data_AF-A0A3D0THM0-F1
#
_entry.id   AF-A0A3D0THM0-F1
#
_cell.length_a   1.000
_cell.length_b   1.000
_cell.length_c   1.000
_cell.angle_alpha   90.00
_cell.angle_beta   90.00
_cell.angle_gamma   90.00
#
_symmetry.space_group_name_H-M   'P 1'
#
loop_
_entity.id
_entity.type
_entity.pdbx_description
1 polymer ?
#
loop_
_entity_poly.entity_id
_entity_poly.type
_entity_poly.pdbx_seq_one_letter_code
_entity_poly.pdbx_strand_id
1 'polypeptide(L)'
;MHISRFPRLHFAHLPTPLEPLKNLSKLLGGPQLFIKRDDCTGLATGGNKTRKLEFLLGEALQKNADTIITQGATQSNHVRQTAAICSKLDLRCEILLEHRTGSKDPDYLENGNVLLDRLFGANILSVPAGTDMDAAMEETAAEIRKNGGNPYIIPGGGSSPTGALGYVNCAMELVGQANDRSLRIDHLVTATGSAGTQAGLLAG
;
A
#
# COMPACT_ATOMS: atom_id res chain seq x y z
N MET A 1 -4.99 -21.42 2.54
CA MET A 1 -4.45 -21.12 1.20
C MET A 1 -2.93 -21.31 1.20
N HIS A 2 -2.31 -21.79 0.12
CA HIS A 2 -0.83 -21.95 0.02
C HIS A 2 -0.20 -20.72 -0.65
N ILE A 3 -0.01 -19.64 0.12
CA ILE A 3 0.41 -18.31 -0.38
C ILE A 3 1.88 -18.24 -0.83
N SER A 4 2.72 -19.17 -0.37
CA SER A 4 4.14 -19.29 -0.74
C SER A 4 4.38 -19.58 -2.23
N ARG A 5 3.34 -19.96 -2.99
CA ARG A 5 3.43 -20.12 -4.45
C ARG A 5 3.57 -18.79 -5.21
N PHE A 6 3.29 -17.67 -4.56
CA PHE A 6 3.37 -16.34 -5.16
C PHE A 6 4.68 -15.67 -4.74
N PRO A 7 5.38 -14.99 -5.67
CA PRO A 7 6.60 -14.27 -5.34
C PRO A 7 6.28 -13.17 -4.32
N ARG A 8 7.08 -13.11 -3.26
CA ARG A 8 6.89 -12.19 -2.16
C ARG A 8 8.26 -11.72 -1.67
N LEU A 9 8.40 -10.42 -1.52
CA LEU A 9 9.53 -9.81 -0.81
C LEU A 9 9.21 -9.71 0.69
N HIS A 10 10.24 -9.71 1.53
CA HIS A 10 10.08 -9.66 2.98
C HIS A 10 10.72 -8.38 3.52
N PHE A 11 9.95 -7.29 3.52
CA PHE A 11 10.43 -5.98 3.98
C PHE A 11 9.49 -5.30 4.98
N ALA A 12 8.26 -5.78 5.14
CA ALA A 12 7.37 -5.32 6.18
C ALA A 12 7.82 -5.86 7.55
N HIS A 13 7.69 -5.06 8.60
CA HIS A 13 7.88 -5.52 9.98
C HIS A 13 6.66 -6.34 10.43
N LEU A 14 6.71 -7.65 10.18
CA LEU A 14 5.64 -8.60 10.47
C LEU A 14 6.08 -9.68 11.48
N PRO A 15 5.17 -10.25 12.27
CA PRO A 15 3.74 -9.89 12.36
C PRO A 15 3.53 -8.54 13.06
N THR A 16 2.54 -7.76 12.64
CA THR A 16 2.25 -6.47 13.31
C THR A 16 1.52 -6.71 14.64
N PRO A 17 1.68 -5.82 15.65
CA PRO A 17 1.01 -5.98 16.93
C PRO A 17 -0.53 -6.04 16.84
N LEU A 18 -1.15 -6.85 17.69
CA LEU A 18 -2.59 -6.84 17.95
C LEU A 18 -2.82 -6.38 19.39
N GLU A 19 -3.25 -5.14 19.59
CA GLU A 19 -3.24 -4.48 20.90
C GLU A 19 -4.66 -4.28 21.45
N PRO A 20 -4.92 -4.54 22.74
CA PRO A 20 -6.21 -4.26 23.35
C PRO A 20 -6.38 -2.76 23.62
N LEU A 21 -7.51 -2.17 23.21
CA LEU A 21 -7.87 -0.77 23.46
C LEU A 21 -8.69 -0.63 24.74
N LYS A 22 -8.13 -1.07 25.88
CA LYS A 22 -8.86 -1.22 27.17
C LYS A 22 -9.58 0.07 27.61
N ASN A 23 -8.93 1.22 27.48
CA ASN A 23 -9.50 2.50 27.88
C ASN A 23 -10.68 2.91 26.99
N LEU A 24 -10.59 2.67 25.67
CA LEU A 24 -11.67 2.97 24.74
C LEU A 24 -12.87 2.04 24.97
N SER A 25 -12.62 0.74 25.16
CA SER A 25 -13.67 -0.20 25.55
C SER A 25 -14.37 0.22 26.83
N LYS A 26 -13.62 0.64 27.87
CA LYS A 26 -14.19 1.13 29.13
C LYS A 26 -15.03 2.38 28.91
N LEU A 27 -14.53 3.34 28.13
CA LEU A 27 -15.22 4.59 27.83
C LEU A 27 -16.59 4.35 27.15
N LEU A 28 -16.66 3.37 26.25
CA LEU A 28 -17.89 3.05 25.49
C LEU A 28 -18.84 2.08 26.23
N GLY A 29 -18.45 1.55 27.38
CA GLY A 29 -19.22 0.50 28.07
C GLY A 29 -19.18 -0.86 27.35
N GLY A 30 -18.18 -1.06 26.49
CA GLY A 30 -18.09 -2.17 25.54
C GLY A 30 -18.22 -1.70 24.07
N PRO A 31 -18.00 -2.59 23.08
CA PRO A 31 -17.47 -3.95 23.20
C PRO A 31 -15.97 -3.98 23.56
N GLN A 32 -15.38 -5.18 23.69
CA GLN A 32 -13.92 -5.32 23.76
C GLN A 32 -13.31 -4.97 22.40
N LEU A 33 -12.42 -3.99 22.39
CA LEU A 33 -11.81 -3.45 21.18
C LEU A 33 -10.33 -3.81 21.13
N PHE A 34 -9.90 -4.19 19.95
CA PHE A 34 -8.49 -4.44 19.63
C PHE A 34 -8.13 -3.66 18.37
N ILE A 35 -6.85 -3.32 18.23
CA ILE A 35 -6.31 -2.71 17.03
C ILE A 35 -5.19 -3.59 16.46
N LYS A 36 -5.30 -3.90 15.18
CA LYS A 36 -4.21 -4.52 14.40
C LYS A 36 -3.33 -3.39 13.85
N ARG A 37 -2.12 -3.26 14.37
CA ARG A 37 -1.20 -2.12 14.15
C ARG A 37 -0.48 -2.19 12.81
N ASP A 38 -1.24 -2.27 11.72
CA ASP A 38 -0.69 -2.25 10.36
C ASP A 38 -0.14 -0.88 9.94
N ASP A 39 -0.31 0.15 10.78
CA ASP A 39 0.49 1.38 10.72
C ASP A 39 1.98 1.12 11.04
N CYS A 40 2.30 0.09 11.83
CA CYS A 40 3.67 -0.25 12.24
C CYS A 40 4.41 -1.20 11.29
N THR A 41 4.08 -1.23 10.00
CA THR A 41 4.75 -2.10 9.01
C THR A 41 6.16 -1.64 8.60
N GLY A 42 6.62 -0.48 9.10
CA GLY A 42 8.02 -0.03 9.06
C GLY A 42 8.44 0.74 7.81
N LEU A 43 7.90 0.43 6.63
CA LEU A 43 8.33 1.07 5.38
C LEU A 43 7.85 2.53 5.27
N ALA A 44 8.80 3.46 5.39
CA ALA A 44 8.57 4.90 5.26
C ALA A 44 7.38 5.41 6.07
N THR A 45 7.35 5.16 7.38
CA THR A 45 6.21 5.39 8.32
C THR A 45 5.11 4.33 8.31
N GLY A 46 5.20 3.30 7.47
CA GLY A 46 4.34 2.12 7.50
C GLY A 46 2.89 2.35 7.02
N GLY A 47 2.05 1.35 7.19
CA GLY A 47 0.68 1.30 6.69
C GLY A 47 0.36 0.04 5.90
N ASN A 48 -0.91 -0.04 5.50
CA ASN A 48 -1.48 -1.22 4.84
C ASN A 48 -0.87 -1.53 3.47
N LYS A 49 -0.37 -0.54 2.75
CA LYS A 49 0.13 -0.72 1.37
C LYS A 49 1.42 -1.53 1.33
N THR A 50 2.24 -1.44 2.37
CA THR A 50 3.47 -2.22 2.54
C THR A 50 3.20 -3.72 2.35
N ARG A 51 2.13 -4.25 2.97
CA ARG A 51 1.76 -5.68 2.83
C ARG A 51 1.44 -6.07 1.38
N LYS A 52 0.78 -5.18 0.63
CA LYS A 52 0.43 -5.43 -0.77
C LYS A 52 1.69 -5.36 -1.66
N LEU A 53 2.54 -4.38 -1.38
CA LEU A 53 3.78 -4.14 -2.12
C LEU A 53 4.75 -5.31 -2.02
N GLU A 54 4.76 -6.08 -0.92
CA GLU A 54 5.58 -7.30 -0.83
C GLU A 54 5.32 -8.28 -1.98
N PHE A 55 4.06 -8.44 -2.40
CA PHE A 55 3.68 -9.31 -3.51
C PHE A 55 3.78 -8.62 -4.87
N LEU A 56 3.36 -7.35 -4.96
CA LEU A 56 3.40 -6.59 -6.21
C LEU A 56 4.84 -6.41 -6.71
N LEU A 57 5.78 -6.07 -5.82
CA LEU A 57 7.18 -5.94 -6.19
C LEU A 57 7.83 -7.31 -6.42
N GLY A 58 7.37 -8.36 -5.74
CA GLY A 58 7.75 -9.73 -6.06
C GLY A 58 7.38 -10.11 -7.50
N GLU A 59 6.16 -9.79 -7.92
CA GLU A 59 5.72 -9.99 -9.31
C GLU A 59 6.48 -9.09 -10.30
N ALA A 60 6.71 -7.82 -9.96
CA ALA A 60 7.43 -6.88 -10.82
C ALA A 60 8.87 -7.34 -11.09
N LEU A 61 9.60 -7.78 -10.06
CA LEU A 61 10.95 -8.31 -10.19
C LEU A 61 10.98 -9.63 -10.97
N GLN A 62 9.98 -10.51 -10.79
CA GLN A 62 9.86 -11.73 -11.60
C GLN A 62 9.67 -11.40 -13.10
N LYS A 63 9.03 -10.27 -13.40
CA LYS A 63 8.87 -9.74 -14.78
C LYS A 63 10.04 -8.88 -15.24
N ASN A 64 11.14 -8.84 -14.48
CA ASN A 64 12.35 -8.05 -14.74
C ASN A 64 12.08 -6.55 -14.92
N ALA A 65 11.09 -5.99 -14.20
CA ALA A 65 10.78 -4.56 -14.28
C ALA A 65 11.95 -3.71 -13.77
N ASP A 66 12.25 -2.62 -14.48
CA ASP A 66 13.26 -1.61 -14.09
C ASP A 66 12.64 -0.33 -13.53
N THR A 67 11.34 -0.12 -13.81
CA THR A 67 10.60 1.09 -13.49
C THR A 67 9.23 0.72 -12.95
N ILE A 68 8.85 1.29 -11.82
CA ILE A 68 7.52 1.15 -11.25
C ILE A 68 6.73 2.42 -11.52
N ILE A 69 5.50 2.26 -12.02
CA ILE A 69 4.57 3.36 -12.26
C ILE A 69 3.39 3.18 -11.33
N THR A 70 2.96 4.23 -10.64
CA THR A 70 1.74 4.20 -9.83
C THR A 70 1.07 5.56 -9.76
N GLN A 71 -0.15 5.59 -9.22
CA GLN A 71 -0.89 6.82 -9.00
C GLN A 71 -1.46 6.96 -7.57
N GLY A 72 -1.83 8.19 -7.23
CA GLY A 72 -2.62 8.51 -6.05
C GLY A 72 -3.08 9.96 -6.00
N ALA A 73 -3.82 10.31 -4.94
CA ALA A 73 -4.01 11.71 -4.56
C ALA A 73 -2.66 12.32 -4.14
N THR A 74 -2.56 13.65 -4.13
CA THR A 74 -1.37 14.39 -3.67
C THR A 74 -0.75 13.83 -2.38
N GLN A 75 -1.55 13.54 -1.36
CA GLN A 75 -1.07 12.99 -0.07
C GLN A 75 -1.23 11.46 0.04
N SER A 76 -1.03 10.73 -1.06
CA SER A 76 -1.25 9.28 -1.10
C SER A 76 -0.22 8.48 -0.30
N ASN A 77 -0.68 7.80 0.77
CA ASN A 77 0.14 6.84 1.51
C ASN A 77 0.65 5.67 0.64
N HIS A 78 -0.06 5.33 -0.43
CA HIS A 78 0.33 4.27 -1.36
C HIS A 78 1.53 4.68 -2.20
N VAL A 79 1.50 5.91 -2.71
CA VAL A 79 2.57 6.46 -3.53
C VAL A 79 3.85 6.54 -2.69
N ARG A 80 3.75 7.10 -1.47
CA ARG A 80 4.86 7.14 -0.51
C ARG A 80 5.50 5.79 -0.20
N GLN A 81 4.69 4.76 0.02
CA GLN A 81 5.23 3.41 0.26
C GLN A 81 5.85 2.81 -1.00
N THR A 82 5.31 3.12 -2.17
CA THR A 82 5.84 2.64 -3.46
C THR A 82 7.18 3.31 -3.76
N ALA A 83 7.28 4.62 -3.64
CA ALA A 83 8.53 5.37 -3.82
C ALA A 83 9.64 4.86 -2.90
N ALA A 84 9.32 4.65 -1.61
CA ALA A 84 10.27 4.13 -0.63
C ALA A 84 10.83 2.75 -0.99
N ILE A 85 9.98 1.80 -1.43
CA ILE A 85 10.46 0.47 -1.79
C ILE A 85 11.23 0.48 -3.12
N CYS A 86 10.84 1.33 -4.07
CA CYS A 86 11.61 1.50 -5.32
C CYS A 86 13.01 2.01 -5.04
N SER A 87 13.15 3.04 -4.19
CA SER A 87 14.44 3.55 -3.74
C SER A 87 15.31 2.46 -3.08
N LYS A 88 14.71 1.61 -2.23
CA LYS A 88 15.43 0.50 -1.58
C LYS A 88 15.87 -0.61 -2.57
N LEU A 89 15.12 -0.81 -3.64
CA LEU A 89 15.37 -1.86 -4.64
C LEU A 89 16.16 -1.36 -5.87
N ASP A 90 16.58 -0.08 -5.87
CA ASP A 90 17.22 0.57 -7.01
C ASP A 90 16.37 0.52 -8.30
N LEU A 91 15.04 0.64 -8.13
CA LEU A 91 14.07 0.74 -9.23
C LEU A 91 13.71 2.21 -9.46
N ARG A 92 13.55 2.59 -10.73
CA ARG A 92 12.97 3.90 -11.07
C ARG A 92 11.51 3.94 -10.61
N CYS A 93 11.05 5.11 -10.19
CA CYS A 93 9.68 5.28 -9.70
C CYS A 93 9.04 6.51 -10.36
N GLU A 94 8.07 6.26 -11.24
CA GLU A 94 7.21 7.30 -11.81
C GLU A 94 5.89 7.33 -11.03
N ILE A 95 5.55 8.49 -10.48
CA ILE A 95 4.34 8.67 -9.67
C ILE A 95 3.46 9.75 -10.26
N LEU A 96 2.18 9.43 -10.46
CA LEU A 96 1.17 10.37 -10.93
C LEU A 96 0.33 10.83 -9.74
N LEU A 97 0.38 12.12 -9.43
CA LEU A 97 -0.34 12.74 -8.32
C LEU A 97 -1.51 13.57 -8.82
N GLU A 98 -2.73 13.13 -8.52
CA GLU A 98 -3.95 13.83 -8.90
C GLU A 98 -4.37 14.86 -7.84
N HIS A 99 -4.56 16.11 -8.25
CA HIS A 99 -5.02 17.22 -7.41
C HIS A 99 -6.54 17.21 -7.15
N ARG A 100 -7.07 16.08 -6.68
CA ARG A 100 -8.53 15.85 -6.54
C ARG A 100 -9.25 16.68 -5.48
N THR A 101 -8.53 17.30 -4.55
CA THR A 101 -9.14 18.09 -3.46
C THR A 101 -9.34 19.56 -3.81
N GLY A 102 -8.68 20.05 -4.87
CA GLY A 102 -8.62 21.48 -5.19
C GLY A 102 -7.87 22.33 -4.15
N SER A 103 -7.22 21.70 -3.16
CA SER A 103 -6.44 22.43 -2.15
C SER A 103 -5.28 23.19 -2.79
N LYS A 104 -5.10 24.44 -2.36
CA LYS A 104 -3.97 25.30 -2.72
C LYS A 104 -3.01 25.53 -1.56
N ASP A 105 -3.24 24.86 -0.44
CA ASP A 105 -2.40 24.96 0.75
C ASP A 105 -1.01 24.37 0.45
N PRO A 106 0.08 25.16 0.58
CA PRO A 106 1.44 24.66 0.38
C PRO A 106 1.76 23.44 1.23
N ASP A 107 1.25 23.32 2.46
CA ASP A 107 1.50 22.14 3.29
C ASP A 107 0.86 20.88 2.70
N TYR A 108 -0.33 21.00 2.09
CA TYR A 108 -0.95 19.88 1.41
C TYR A 108 -0.23 19.52 0.11
N LEU A 109 0.29 20.51 -0.61
CA LEU A 109 0.90 20.31 -1.93
C LEU A 109 2.36 19.84 -1.85
N GLU A 110 3.11 20.26 -0.83
CA GLU A 110 4.57 20.14 -0.81
C GLU A 110 5.11 19.36 0.39
N ASN A 111 4.34 19.24 1.48
CA ASN A 111 4.78 18.61 2.72
C ASN A 111 4.26 17.16 2.84
N GLY A 112 4.48 16.52 3.99
CA GLY A 112 3.92 15.20 4.29
C GLY A 112 4.43 14.11 3.34
N ASN A 113 3.51 13.38 2.70
CA ASN A 113 3.86 12.29 1.79
C ASN A 113 4.63 12.79 0.55
N VAL A 114 4.28 13.96 0.00
CA VAL A 114 4.96 14.53 -1.18
C VAL A 114 6.43 14.83 -0.89
N LEU A 115 6.72 15.38 0.28
CA LEU A 115 8.10 15.61 0.72
C LEU A 115 8.90 14.29 0.74
N LEU A 116 8.30 13.23 1.30
CA LEU A 116 8.93 11.91 1.35
C LEU A 116 9.11 11.31 -0.04
N ASP A 117 8.13 11.43 -0.95
CA ASP A 117 8.22 10.96 -2.34
C ASP A 117 9.47 11.54 -3.03
N ARG A 118 9.71 12.85 -2.86
CA ARG A 118 10.91 13.54 -3.39
C ARG A 118 12.19 13.06 -2.75
N LEU A 119 12.21 12.89 -1.42
CA LEU A 119 13.39 12.38 -0.70
C LEU A 119 13.75 10.96 -1.12
N PHE A 120 12.78 10.14 -1.53
CA PHE A 120 13.01 8.81 -2.09
C PHE A 120 13.40 8.82 -3.56
N GLY A 121 13.45 9.99 -4.20
CA GLY A 121 13.87 10.14 -5.60
C GLY A 121 12.80 9.74 -6.62
N ALA A 122 11.52 9.77 -6.26
CA ALA A 122 10.45 9.53 -7.22
C ALA A 122 10.31 10.70 -8.23
N ASN A 123 10.05 10.36 -9.49
CA ASN A 123 9.69 11.31 -10.53
C ASN A 123 8.20 11.62 -10.42
N ILE A 124 7.85 12.88 -10.15
CA ILE A 124 6.48 13.28 -9.82
C ILE A 124 5.83 13.98 -11.01
N LEU A 125 4.73 13.40 -11.52
CA LEU A 125 3.84 14.03 -12.48
C LEU A 125 2.53 14.43 -11.79
N SER A 126 2.36 15.73 -11.56
CA SER A 126 1.10 16.29 -11.04
C SER A 126 0.08 16.47 -12.17
N VAL A 127 -1.14 15.98 -11.96
CA VAL A 127 -2.24 16.05 -12.95
C VAL A 127 -3.51 16.64 -12.33
N PRO A 128 -4.38 17.29 -13.14
CA PRO A 128 -5.61 17.89 -12.64
C PRO A 128 -6.62 16.82 -12.17
N ALA A 129 -7.56 17.23 -11.33
CA ALA A 129 -8.66 16.37 -10.90
C ALA A 129 -9.50 15.88 -12.10
N GLY A 130 -9.91 14.62 -12.07
CA GLY A 130 -10.71 14.01 -13.15
C GLY A 130 -9.88 13.52 -14.33
N THR A 131 -8.55 13.51 -14.21
CA THR A 131 -7.68 12.84 -15.18
C THR A 131 -7.98 11.35 -15.21
N ASP A 132 -8.04 10.76 -16.40
CA ASP A 132 -8.05 9.31 -16.55
C ASP A 132 -6.67 8.76 -16.17
N MET A 133 -6.53 8.40 -14.88
CA MET A 133 -5.26 7.97 -14.31
C MET A 133 -4.76 6.66 -14.90
N ASP A 134 -5.67 5.77 -15.33
CA ASP A 134 -5.27 4.50 -15.92
C ASP A 134 -4.70 4.73 -17.32
N ALA A 135 -5.34 5.57 -18.13
CA ALA A 135 -4.80 5.99 -19.43
C ALA A 135 -3.45 6.72 -19.28
N ALA A 136 -3.33 7.64 -18.31
CA ALA A 136 -2.09 8.39 -18.09
C ALA A 136 -0.92 7.50 -17.63
N MET A 137 -1.18 6.49 -16.79
CA MET A 137 -0.15 5.50 -16.42
C MET A 137 0.28 4.65 -17.61
N GLU A 138 -0.65 4.26 -18.49
CA GLU A 138 -0.30 3.50 -19.71
C GLU A 138 0.47 4.34 -20.72
N GLU A 139 0.16 5.63 -20.86
CA GLU A 139 0.93 6.56 -21.68
C GLU A 139 2.37 6.67 -21.17
N THR A 140 2.54 6.88 -19.85
CA THR A 140 3.85 6.91 -19.19
C THR A 140 4.61 5.59 -19.43
N ALA A 141 3.92 4.45 -19.33
CA ALA A 141 4.51 3.14 -19.57
C ALA A 141 4.92 2.95 -21.04
N ALA A 142 4.12 3.43 -22.00
CA ALA A 142 4.43 3.36 -23.41
C ALA A 142 5.69 4.18 -23.75
N GLU A 143 5.84 5.38 -23.16
CA GLU A 143 7.03 6.20 -23.33
C GLU A 143 8.29 5.54 -22.77
N ILE A 144 8.21 4.93 -21.58
CA ILE A 144 9.34 4.19 -20.99
C ILE A 144 9.74 3.01 -21.88
N ARG A 145 8.76 2.23 -22.37
CA ARG A 145 9.02 1.10 -23.30
C ARG A 145 9.68 1.58 -24.59
N LYS A 146 9.21 2.69 -25.17
CA LYS A 146 9.80 3.31 -26.37
C LYS A 146 11.26 3.69 -26.16
N ASN A 147 11.62 4.09 -24.95
CA ASN A 147 12.99 4.43 -24.56
C ASN A 147 13.82 3.22 -24.08
N GLY A 148 13.31 2.00 -24.27
CA GLY A 148 14.01 0.75 -23.97
C GLY A 148 13.90 0.26 -22.52
N GLY A 149 13.05 0.88 -21.70
CA GLY A 149 12.79 0.44 -20.33
C GLY A 149 11.70 -0.63 -20.23
N ASN A 150 11.58 -1.25 -19.06
CA ASN A 150 10.60 -2.28 -18.75
C ASN A 150 9.71 -1.87 -17.55
N PRO A 151 8.62 -1.11 -17.80
CA PRO A 151 7.78 -0.60 -16.73
C PRO A 151 6.78 -1.63 -16.21
N TYR A 152 6.51 -1.59 -14.91
CA TYR A 152 5.43 -2.30 -14.24
C TYR A 152 4.47 -1.32 -13.56
N ILE A 153 3.19 -1.35 -13.95
CA ILE A 153 2.14 -0.50 -13.39
C ILE A 153 1.56 -1.14 -12.13
N ILE A 154 1.53 -0.38 -11.05
CA ILE A 154 0.78 -0.69 -9.83
C ILE A 154 -0.49 0.18 -9.81
N PRO A 155 -1.70 -0.42 -9.82
CA PRO A 155 -2.94 0.36 -9.81
C PRO A 155 -3.11 1.10 -8.49
N GLY A 156 -4.02 2.08 -8.49
CA GLY A 156 -4.31 2.92 -7.32
C GLY A 156 -4.50 2.15 -6.01
N GLY A 157 -3.63 2.42 -5.03
CA GLY A 157 -3.65 1.75 -3.72
C GLY A 157 -3.20 0.28 -3.73
N GLY A 158 -2.54 -0.16 -4.81
CA GLY A 158 -2.03 -1.52 -5.00
C GLY A 158 -3.13 -2.56 -5.03
N SER A 159 -4.32 -2.19 -5.50
CA SER A 159 -5.49 -3.06 -5.47
C SER A 159 -5.62 -3.84 -6.77
N SER A 160 -5.08 -5.05 -6.73
CA SER A 160 -5.14 -6.07 -7.78
C SER A 160 -5.25 -7.45 -7.10
N PRO A 161 -5.50 -8.54 -7.85
CA PRO A 161 -5.41 -9.89 -7.29
C PRO A 161 -4.08 -10.15 -6.56
N THR A 162 -2.94 -9.77 -7.16
CA THR A 162 -1.61 -9.88 -6.55
C THR A 162 -1.50 -9.05 -5.27
N GLY A 163 -1.92 -7.78 -5.30
CA GLY A 163 -1.82 -6.91 -4.12
C GLY A 163 -2.72 -7.36 -2.97
N ALA A 164 -3.88 -7.95 -3.25
CA ALA A 164 -4.80 -8.47 -2.23
C ALA A 164 -4.18 -9.63 -1.41
N LEU A 165 -3.21 -10.36 -1.96
CA LEU A 165 -2.48 -11.42 -1.24
C LEU A 165 -1.81 -10.88 0.04
N GLY A 166 -1.40 -9.61 0.06
CA GLY A 166 -0.88 -8.95 1.27
C GLY A 166 -1.83 -9.02 2.45
N TYR A 167 -3.14 -8.92 2.19
CA TYR A 167 -4.17 -8.98 3.22
C TYR A 167 -4.76 -10.38 3.44
N VAL A 168 -4.62 -11.29 2.48
CA VAL A 168 -4.76 -12.74 2.74
C VAL A 168 -3.72 -13.17 3.78
N ASN A 169 -2.45 -12.75 3.61
CA ASN A 169 -1.41 -13.00 4.61
C ASN A 169 -1.75 -12.37 5.97
N CYS A 170 -2.34 -11.17 5.99
CA CYS A 170 -2.75 -10.51 7.23
C CYS A 170 -3.87 -11.28 7.95
N ALA A 171 -4.85 -11.82 7.22
CA ALA A 171 -5.90 -12.65 7.81
C ALA A 171 -5.34 -13.92 8.46
N MET A 172 -4.43 -14.63 7.76
CA MET A 172 -3.74 -15.80 8.33
C MET A 172 -2.91 -15.44 9.58
N GLU A 173 -2.22 -14.31 9.54
CA GLU A 173 -1.48 -13.76 10.68
C GLU A 173 -2.40 -13.45 11.88
N LEU A 174 -3.56 -12.85 11.62
CA LEU A 174 -4.55 -12.52 12.64
C LEU A 174 -5.14 -13.77 13.30
N VAL A 175 -5.43 -14.82 12.52
CA VAL A 175 -5.89 -16.12 13.04
C VAL A 175 -4.83 -16.75 13.94
N GLY A 176 -3.55 -16.72 13.54
CA GLY A 176 -2.44 -17.20 14.37
C GLY A 176 -2.38 -16.46 15.72
N GLN A 177 -2.37 -15.12 15.67
CA GLN A 177 -2.34 -14.29 16.87
C GLN A 177 -3.57 -14.47 17.77
N ALA A 178 -4.75 -14.72 17.19
CA ALA A 178 -5.98 -14.98 17.93
C ALA A 178 -5.89 -16.33 18.67
N ASN A 179 -5.42 -17.37 17.99
CA ASN A 179 -5.25 -18.70 18.57
C ASN A 179 -4.24 -18.69 19.71
N ASP A 180 -3.06 -18.08 19.52
CA ASP A 180 -2.00 -17.99 20.53
C ASP A 180 -2.46 -17.31 21.82
N ARG A 181 -3.49 -16.45 21.72
CA ARG A 181 -4.02 -15.65 22.83
C ARG A 181 -5.37 -16.13 23.33
N SER A 182 -5.90 -17.22 22.78
CA SER A 182 -7.28 -17.69 23.04
C SER A 182 -8.33 -16.57 22.85
N LEU A 183 -8.10 -15.70 21.87
CA LEU A 183 -8.96 -14.55 21.57
C LEU A 183 -10.02 -14.96 20.55
N ARG A 184 -11.29 -14.81 20.92
CA ARG A 184 -12.40 -14.90 19.97
C ARG A 184 -12.62 -13.53 19.33
N ILE A 185 -12.58 -13.48 18.00
CA ILE A 185 -12.83 -12.26 17.21
C ILE A 185 -14.19 -12.42 16.54
N ASP A 186 -15.17 -11.61 16.93
CA ASP A 186 -16.51 -11.65 16.36
C ASP A 186 -16.66 -10.74 15.13
N HIS A 187 -15.93 -9.63 15.10
CA HIS A 187 -15.98 -8.65 14.01
C HIS A 187 -14.61 -8.06 13.69
N LEU A 188 -14.39 -7.75 12.41
CA LEU A 188 -13.24 -6.99 11.93
C LEU A 188 -13.73 -5.71 11.24
N VAL A 189 -13.18 -4.57 11.63
CA VAL A 189 -13.50 -3.27 11.05
C VAL A 189 -12.28 -2.77 10.28
N THR A 190 -12.48 -2.36 9.03
CA THR A 190 -11.43 -1.79 8.18
C THR A 190 -12.01 -0.66 7.33
N ALA A 191 -11.21 0.37 7.05
CA ALA A 191 -11.54 1.34 6.02
C ALA A 191 -11.43 0.70 4.63
N THR A 192 -12.32 1.08 3.72
CA THR A 192 -12.35 0.61 2.34
C THR A 192 -12.25 1.78 1.38
N GLY A 193 -11.07 1.93 0.77
CA GLY A 193 -10.82 2.83 -0.36
C GLY A 193 -10.87 2.03 -1.67
N SER A 194 -9.71 1.79 -2.29
CA SER A 194 -9.59 0.97 -3.51
C SER A 194 -9.83 -0.55 -3.32
N ALA A 195 -10.52 -0.96 -2.26
CA ALA A 195 -11.00 -2.32 -1.96
C ALA A 195 -9.97 -3.45 -1.72
N GLY A 196 -8.74 -3.40 -2.23
CA GLY A 196 -7.83 -4.57 -2.17
C GLY A 196 -7.45 -5.06 -0.76
N THR A 197 -7.54 -4.19 0.26
CA THR A 197 -7.35 -4.60 1.67
C THR A 197 -8.52 -5.45 2.15
N GLN A 198 -9.75 -4.98 1.96
CA GLN A 198 -10.95 -5.71 2.33
C GLN A 198 -11.08 -7.02 1.54
N ALA A 199 -10.79 -6.99 0.23
CA ALA A 199 -10.83 -8.18 -0.61
C ALA A 199 -9.86 -9.27 -0.11
N GLY A 200 -8.63 -8.89 0.25
CA GLY A 200 -7.66 -9.83 0.81
C GLY A 200 -8.09 -10.40 2.17
N LEU A 201 -8.67 -9.56 3.04
CA LEU A 201 -9.20 -9.98 4.33
C LEU A 201 -10.39 -10.95 4.20
N LEU A 202 -11.23 -10.78 3.18
CA LEU A 202 -12.37 -11.68 2.92
C LEU A 202 -11.94 -13.03 2.34
N ALA A 203 -10.87 -13.04 1.54
CA ALA A 203 -10.39 -14.25 0.88
C ALA A 203 -9.50 -15.13 1.77
N GLY A 204 -8.84 -14.54 2.77
CA GLY A 204 -7.99 -15.24 3.74
C GLY A 204 -8.77 -15.80 4.91
#